data_AF-A0A246Q470-F1
#
_entry.id   AF-A0A246Q470-F1
#
_cell.length_a   1.000
_cell.length_b   1.000
_cell.length_c   1.000
_cell.angle_alpha   90.00
_cell.angle_beta   90.00
_cell.angle_gamma   90.00
#
_symmetry.space_group_name_H-M   'P 1'
#
loop_
_entity.id
_entity.type
_entity.pdbx_description
1 polymer ?
#
loop_
_entity_poly.entity_id
_entity_poly.type
_entity_poly.pdbx_seq_one_letter_code
_entity_poly.pdbx_strand_id
1 'polypeptide(L)'
;MPQSIFYLYAMSTDDQLRKAMDRITRSEKMQARAERVWNSLDTSRATFINSLCRTGLSYAHAQSKFDDFVEEQRRLRIRLAHEVEAAQRDYLDLTDSAGSTQARAA
;
A
#
# COMPACT_ATOMS: atom_id res chain seq x y z
N MET A 1 27.26 -25.74 -29.58
CA MET A 1 26.18 -25.27 -28.68
C MET A 1 26.79 -24.96 -27.32
N PRO A 2 27.16 -23.71 -27.00
CA PRO A 2 27.55 -23.36 -25.65
C PRO A 2 26.31 -23.02 -24.80
N GLN A 3 26.47 -23.36 -23.53
CA GLN A 3 25.45 -23.49 -22.51
C GLN A 3 24.82 -22.17 -22.12
N SER A 4 23.53 -22.28 -21.79
CA SER A 4 22.74 -21.43 -20.89
C SER A 4 23.60 -20.65 -19.89
N ILE A 5 23.89 -19.39 -20.22
CA ILE A 5 24.34 -18.41 -19.23
C ILE A 5 23.11 -18.10 -18.38
N PHE A 6 23.06 -18.75 -17.22
CA PHE A 6 22.07 -18.51 -16.18
C PHE A 6 21.99 -17.01 -15.90
N TYR A 7 20.84 -16.43 -16.20
CA TYR A 7 20.37 -15.16 -15.64
C TYR A 7 20.29 -15.30 -14.11
N LEU A 8 21.39 -15.13 -13.40
CA LEU A 8 21.40 -15.05 -11.94
C LEU A 8 22.35 -13.93 -11.54
N TYR A 9 21.93 -12.70 -11.82
CA TYR A 9 22.29 -11.58 -10.96
C TYR A 9 21.58 -11.83 -9.61
N ALA A 10 22.12 -12.75 -8.81
CA ALA A 10 21.70 -12.93 -7.44
C ALA A 10 21.90 -11.58 -6.76
N MET A 11 20.81 -10.84 -6.51
CA MET A 11 20.89 -9.58 -5.80
C MET A 11 21.60 -9.81 -4.48
N SER A 12 22.58 -8.97 -4.17
CA SER A 12 23.22 -8.98 -2.85
C SER A 12 22.15 -8.86 -1.76
N THR A 13 22.37 -9.49 -0.61
CA THR A 13 21.52 -9.37 0.57
C THR A 13 21.26 -7.89 0.93
N ASP A 14 22.28 -7.03 0.78
CA ASP A 14 22.13 -5.58 1.00
C ASP A 14 21.15 -4.93 0.03
N ASP A 15 21.18 -5.35 -1.25
CA ASP A 15 20.24 -4.88 -2.26
C ASP A 15 18.81 -5.38 -1.99
N GLN A 16 18.66 -6.59 -1.45
CA GLN A 16 17.35 -7.13 -1.07
C GLN A 16 16.77 -6.36 0.13
N LEU A 17 17.57 -6.11 1.16
CA LEU A 17 17.18 -5.32 2.34
C LEU A 17 16.81 -3.89 1.96
N ARG A 18 17.60 -3.26 1.07
CA ARG A 18 17.30 -1.92 0.55
C ARG A 18 15.96 -1.88 -0.19
N LYS A 19 15.70 -2.84 -1.09
CA LYS A 19 14.41 -2.91 -1.79
C LYS A 19 13.23 -3.17 -0.83
N ALA A 20 13.42 -3.99 0.19
CA ALA A 20 12.40 -4.23 1.21
C ALA A 20 12.09 -2.95 2.01
N MET A 21 13.10 -2.17 2.37
CA MET A 21 12.93 -0.87 3.03
C MET A 21 12.22 0.16 2.12
N ASP A 22 12.57 0.20 0.83
CA ASP A 22 11.88 1.05 -0.15
C ASP A 22 10.39 0.69 -0.26
N ARG A 23 10.07 -0.62 -0.18
CA ARG A 23 8.69 -1.11 -0.20
C ARG A 23 7.92 -0.67 1.04
N ILE A 24 8.50 -0.79 2.24
CA ILE A 24 7.90 -0.28 3.50
C ILE A 24 7.59 1.21 3.35
N THR A 25 8.59 2.00 2.98
CA THR A 25 8.46 3.47 2.83
C THR A 25 7.35 3.84 1.86
N ARG A 26 7.22 3.10 0.74
CA ARG A 26 6.17 3.33 -0.25
C ARG A 26 4.79 2.99 0.31
N SER A 27 4.64 1.82 0.94
CA SER A 27 3.37 1.37 1.52
C SER A 27 2.88 2.35 2.61
N GLU A 28 3.78 2.80 3.49
CA GLU A 28 3.45 3.78 4.55
C GLU A 28 2.99 5.12 3.97
N LYS A 29 3.66 5.62 2.92
CA LYS A 29 3.22 6.85 2.22
C LYS A 29 1.83 6.70 1.62
N MET A 30 1.53 5.54 1.04
CA MET A 30 0.21 5.27 0.48
C MET A 30 -0.86 5.16 1.56
N GLN A 31 -0.57 4.47 2.66
CA GLN A 31 -1.46 4.38 3.82
C GLN A 31 -1.74 5.78 4.41
N ALA A 32 -0.71 6.58 4.66
CA ALA A 32 -0.86 7.93 5.20
C ALA A 32 -1.71 8.83 4.29
N ARG A 33 -1.59 8.67 2.96
CA ARG A 33 -2.45 9.38 2.01
C ARG A 33 -3.91 8.93 2.13
N ALA A 34 -4.17 7.63 2.22
CA ALA A 34 -5.52 7.10 2.37
C ALA A 34 -6.16 7.55 3.70
N GLU A 35 -5.39 7.60 4.78
CA GLU A 35 -5.86 8.12 6.07
C GLU A 35 -6.24 9.61 6.01
N ARG A 36 -5.47 10.44 5.31
CA ARG A 36 -5.84 11.85 5.09
C ARG A 36 -7.16 11.99 4.34
N VAL A 37 -7.36 11.21 3.28
CA VAL A 37 -8.63 11.20 2.54
C VAL A 37 -9.77 10.77 3.47
N TRP A 38 -9.59 9.68 4.20
CA TRP A 38 -10.58 9.17 5.15
C TRP A 38 -11.00 10.22 6.18
N ASN A 39 -10.04 10.90 6.80
CA ASN A 39 -10.31 11.93 7.81
C ASN A 39 -11.02 13.16 7.24
N SER A 40 -10.98 13.37 5.92
CA SER A 40 -11.68 14.46 5.24
C SER A 40 -13.09 14.09 4.76
N LEU A 41 -13.51 12.83 4.86
CA LEU A 41 -14.78 12.39 4.27
C LEU A 41 -15.98 13.14 4.84
N ASP A 42 -16.06 13.27 6.17
CA ASP A 42 -17.17 13.93 6.85
C ASP A 42 -17.32 15.40 6.40
N THR A 43 -16.21 16.14 6.39
CA THR A 43 -16.21 17.56 5.99
C THR A 43 -16.44 17.74 4.49
N SER A 44 -16.12 16.74 3.67
CA SER A 44 -16.33 16.76 2.21
C SER A 44 -17.76 16.39 1.78
N ARG A 45 -18.55 15.73 2.64
CA ARG A 45 -19.83 15.10 2.29
C ARG A 45 -20.79 16.04 1.58
N ALA A 46 -21.06 17.19 2.18
CA ALA A 46 -22.01 18.16 1.62
C ALA A 46 -21.56 18.68 0.25
N THR A 47 -20.27 19.02 0.11
CA THR A 47 -19.70 19.52 -1.15
C THR A 47 -19.74 18.47 -2.26
N PHE A 48 -19.43 17.21 -1.94
CA PHE A 48 -19.48 16.10 -2.88
C PHE A 48 -20.92 15.81 -3.34
N ILE A 49 -21.87 15.71 -2.41
CA ILE A 49 -23.28 15.47 -2.75
C ILE A 49 -23.81 16.61 -3.61
N ASN A 50 -23.53 17.87 -3.24
CA ASN A 50 -23.95 19.04 -4.01
C ASN A 50 -23.33 19.08 -5.41
N SER A 51 -22.07 18.65 -5.58
CA SER A 51 -21.45 18.61 -6.91
C SER A 51 -22.14 17.59 -7.82
N LEU A 52 -22.53 16.43 -7.28
CA LEU A 52 -23.32 15.43 -8.02
C LEU A 52 -24.74 15.92 -8.32
N CYS A 53 -25.40 16.59 -7.38
CA CYS A 53 -26.72 17.17 -7.65
C CYS A 53 -26.68 18.19 -8.79
N ARG A 54 -25.59 18.96 -8.93
CA ARG A 54 -25.40 19.91 -10.04
C ARG A 54 -25.29 19.24 -11.41
N THR A 55 -24.99 17.95 -11.49
CA THR A 55 -25.01 17.20 -12.75
C THR A 55 -26.38 16.59 -13.09
N GLY A 56 -27.40 16.87 -12.27
CA GLY A 56 -28.77 16.40 -12.46
C GLY A 56 -29.13 15.15 -11.66
N LEU A 57 -28.23 14.64 -10.80
CA LEU A 57 -28.59 13.57 -9.88
C LEU A 57 -29.56 14.07 -8.81
N SER A 58 -30.52 13.23 -8.43
CA SER A 58 -31.30 13.47 -7.22
C SER A 58 -30.38 13.39 -6.00
N TYR A 59 -30.75 14.10 -4.93
CA TYR A 59 -30.02 14.05 -3.66
C TYR A 59 -29.84 12.60 -3.16
N ALA A 60 -30.89 11.77 -3.25
CA ALA A 60 -30.83 10.38 -2.83
C ALA A 60 -29.79 9.56 -3.62
N HIS A 61 -29.72 9.74 -4.95
CA HIS A 61 -28.71 9.07 -5.77
C HIS A 61 -27.30 9.62 -5.50
N ALA A 62 -27.16 10.93 -5.30
CA ALA A 62 -25.88 11.54 -4.95
C ALA A 62 -25.37 11.06 -3.58
N GLN A 63 -26.28 10.92 -2.60
CA GLN A 63 -25.99 10.33 -1.30
C GLN A 63 -25.53 8.88 -1.42
N SER A 64 -26.26 8.04 -2.15
CA SER A 64 -25.85 6.64 -2.38
C SER A 64 -24.45 6.54 -2.97
N LYS A 65 -24.10 7.41 -3.95
CA LYS A 65 -22.75 7.45 -4.53
C LYS A 65 -21.68 7.88 -3.54
N PHE A 66 -21.99 8.80 -2.63
CA PHE A 66 -21.07 9.18 -1.57
C PHE A 66 -20.85 8.02 -0.60
N ASP A 67 -21.92 7.33 -0.22
CA ASP A 67 -21.85 6.18 0.69
C ASP A 67 -21.04 5.03 0.07
N ASP A 68 -21.22 4.74 -1.22
CA ASP A 68 -20.39 3.80 -1.99
C ASP A 68 -18.92 4.21 -1.97
N PHE A 69 -18.63 5.49 -2.19
CA PHE A 69 -17.27 6.02 -2.15
C PHE A 69 -16.63 5.88 -0.77
N VAL A 70 -17.38 6.12 0.32
CA VAL A 70 -16.91 5.92 1.70
C VAL A 70 -16.52 4.46 1.92
N GLU A 71 -17.34 3.50 1.48
CA GLU A 71 -17.02 2.08 1.61
C GLU A 71 -15.79 1.67 0.79
N GLU A 72 -15.61 2.21 -0.41
CA GLU A 72 -14.38 1.99 -1.19
C GLU A 72 -13.14 2.57 -0.49
N GLN A 73 -13.23 3.77 0.10
CA GLN A 73 -12.12 4.33 0.89
C GLN A 73 -11.83 3.49 2.14
N ARG A 74 -12.85 2.91 2.78
CA ARG A 74 -12.69 2.00 3.92
C ARG A 74 -11.91 0.75 3.51
N ARG A 75 -12.33 0.08 2.42
CA ARG A 75 -11.66 -1.12 1.87
C ARG A 75 -10.21 -0.83 1.52
N LEU A 76 -9.95 0.30 0.85
CA LEU A 76 -8.61 0.72 0.48
C LEU A 76 -7.72 0.90 1.72
N ARG A 77 -8.21 1.57 2.77
CA ARG A 77 -7.44 1.78 3.99
C ARG A 77 -7.04 0.47 4.66
N ILE A 78 -7.99 -0.47 4.78
CA ILE A 78 -7.75 -1.79 5.36
C ILE A 78 -6.68 -2.54 4.54
N ARG A 79 -6.83 -2.54 3.22
CA ARG A 79 -5.85 -3.16 2.32
C ARG A 79 -4.45 -2.56 2.49
N LEU A 80 -4.33 -1.24 2.54
CA LEU A 80 -3.04 -0.57 2.67
C LEU A 80 -2.38 -0.83 4.03
N ALA A 81 -3.16 -0.93 5.10
CA ALA A 81 -2.64 -1.35 6.41
C ALA A 81 -2.04 -2.76 6.33
N HIS A 82 -2.73 -3.71 5.69
CA HIS A 82 -2.18 -5.05 5.46
C HIS A 82 -0.94 -5.04 4.56
N GLU A 83 -0.86 -4.15 3.56
CA GLU A 83 0.34 -4.03 2.70
C GLU A 83 1.55 -3.48 3.47
N VAL A 84 1.35 -2.59 4.45
CA VAL A 84 2.42 -2.14 5.36
C VAL A 84 2.88 -3.27 6.26
N GLU A 85 1.95 -3.97 6.92
CA GLU A 85 2.30 -5.11 7.76
C GLU A 85 3.05 -6.20 6.99
N ALA A 86 2.61 -6.52 5.77
CA ALA A 86 3.27 -7.50 4.93
C ALA A 86 4.69 -7.05 4.54
N ALA A 87 4.89 -5.78 4.16
CA ALA A 87 6.21 -5.27 3.83
C ALA A 87 7.17 -5.28 5.03
N GLN A 88 6.66 -5.00 6.23
CA GLN A 88 7.42 -5.07 7.47
C GLN A 88 7.83 -6.51 7.81
N ARG A 89 6.91 -7.48 7.67
CA ARG A 89 7.20 -8.91 7.85
C ARG A 89 8.28 -9.38 6.87
N ASP A 90 8.13 -9.06 5.59
CA ASP A 90 9.12 -9.42 4.56
C ASP A 90 10.52 -8.88 4.87
N TYR A 91 10.62 -7.65 5.39
CA TYR A 91 11.91 -7.08 5.80
C TYR A 91 12.52 -7.80 7.00
N LEU A 92 11.70 -8.11 8.02
CA LEU A 92 12.17 -8.83 9.21
C LEU A 92 12.68 -10.23 8.86
N ASP A 93 11.94 -10.96 8.02
CA ASP A 93 12.34 -12.29 7.54
C ASP A 93 13.67 -12.25 6.77
N LEU A 94 13.88 -11.20 5.96
CA LEU A 94 15.15 -10.98 5.26
C LEU A 94 16.30 -10.65 6.22
N THR A 95 16.07 -9.84 7.26
CA THR A 95 17.10 -9.52 8.25
C THR A 95 17.50 -10.75 9.08
N ASP A 96 16.54 -11.58 9.47
CA ASP A 96 16.79 -12.81 10.23
C ASP A 96 17.55 -13.85 9.38
N SER A 97 17.18 -13.96 8.11
CA SER A 97 17.87 -14.84 7.14
C SER A 97 19.30 -14.37 6.85
N ALA A 98 19.53 -13.05 6.78
CA ALA A 98 20.86 -12.47 6.61
C ALA A 98 21.76 -12.73 7.83
N GLY A 99 21.24 -12.49 9.04
CA GLY A 99 21.98 -12.71 10.29
C GLY A 99 22.34 -14.18 10.53
N SER A 100 21.42 -15.10 10.24
CA SER A 100 21.67 -16.55 10.36
C SER A 100 22.69 -17.07 9.34
N THR A 101 22.74 -16.49 8.14
CA THR A 101 23.77 -16.82 7.13
C THR A 101 25.15 -16.36 7.55
N GLN A 102 25.26 -15.17 8.14
CA GLN A 102 26.52 -14.62 8.63
C GLN A 102 27.06 -15.42 9.83
N ALA A 103 26.20 -15.86 10.74
CA ALA A 103 26.58 -16.69 11.90
C ALA A 103 27.05 -18.11 11.52
N ARG A 104 26.65 -18.64 10.35
CA ARG A 104 27.13 -19.94 9.84
C ARG A 104 28.49 -19.86 9.13
N ALA A 105 28.91 -18.66 8.72
CA ALA A 105 30.14 -18.43 7.98
C ALA A 105 31.34 -18.02 8.85
N ALA A 106 31.10 -17.77 10.14
CA ALA A 106 32.11 -17.43 11.16
C ALA A 106 32.44 -18.65 12.03
#